data_AF-A0A3B1JKE9-F1
#
_entry.id   AF-A0A3B1JKE9-F1
#
_cell.length_a   1.000
_cell.length_b   1.000
_cell.length_c   1.000
_cell.angle_alpha   90.00
_cell.angle_beta   90.00
_cell.angle_gamma   90.00
#
_symmetry.space_group_name_H-M   'P 1'
#
loop_
_entity.id
_entity.type
_entity.pdbx_description
1 polymer ?
#
loop_
_entity_poly.entity_id
_entity_poly.type
_entity_poly.pdbx_seq_one_letter_code
_entity_poly.pdbx_strand_id
1 'polypeptide(L)'
;LQKYRAPLQMQKRGMRDHVEINRYALMRLINTTKDLGEGIKQELNAMRDMVLQNRLVLDQMAAASGGVCKMIGTTCCTFIPHGGGDAGAITAALHNLTELADYVESKESNKN
;
A
#
# COMPACT_ATOMS: atom_id res chain seq x y z
N LEU A 1 28.22 7.82 -43.95
CA LEU A 1 27.11 8.01 -42.98
C LEU A 1 25.99 6.96 -43.10
N GLN A 2 25.58 6.55 -44.31
CA GLN A 2 24.47 5.60 -44.51
C GLN A 2 24.74 4.17 -43.99
N LYS A 3 26.00 3.71 -44.02
CA LYS A 3 26.44 2.38 -43.54
C LYS A 3 26.11 2.11 -42.06
N TYR A 4 26.08 3.14 -41.22
CA TYR A 4 25.78 3.01 -39.78
C TYR A 4 24.31 3.21 -39.44
N ARG A 5 23.46 3.56 -40.42
CA ARG A 5 22.05 3.91 -40.18
C ARG A 5 21.23 2.71 -39.71
N ALA A 6 21.33 1.55 -40.35
CA ALA A 6 20.54 0.37 -39.98
C ALA A 6 20.89 -0.17 -38.57
N PRO A 7 22.18 -0.34 -38.18
CA PRO A 7 22.54 -0.75 -36.82
C PRO A 7 22.05 0.23 -35.75
N LEU A 8 22.17 1.54 -36.00
CA LEU A 8 21.71 2.56 -35.04
C LEU A 8 20.19 2.53 -34.87
N GLN A 9 19.44 2.27 -35.95
CA GLN A 9 17.98 2.17 -35.89
C GLN A 9 17.52 0.90 -35.18
N MET A 10 18.22 -0.23 -35.38
CA MET A 10 18.00 -1.47 -34.63
C MET A 10 18.24 -1.26 -33.13
N GLN A 11 19.33 -0.59 -32.75
CA GLN A 11 19.63 -0.29 -31.35
C GLN A 11 18.60 0.66 -30.72
N LYS A 12 18.17 1.69 -31.47
CA LYS A 12 17.08 2.58 -31.02
C LYS A 12 15.76 1.82 -30.85
N ARG A 13 15.46 0.84 -31.71
CA ARG A 13 14.27 -0.01 -31.59
C ARG A 13 14.34 -0.87 -30.33
N GLY A 14 15.44 -1.59 -30.12
CA GLY A 14 15.61 -2.40 -28.90
C GLY A 14 15.50 -1.56 -27.62
N MET A 15 16.07 -0.35 -27.61
CA MET A 15 15.92 0.57 -26.48
C MET A 15 14.47 0.99 -26.24
N ARG A 16 13.70 1.28 -27.29
CA ARG A 16 12.26 1.58 -27.16
C ARG A 16 11.48 0.39 -26.62
N ASP A 17 11.77 -0.82 -27.11
CA ASP A 17 11.09 -2.04 -26.69
C ASP A 17 11.35 -2.32 -25.19
N HIS A 18 12.59 -2.15 -24.72
CA HIS A 18 12.92 -2.29 -23.30
C HIS A 18 12.23 -1.26 -22.41
N VAL A 19 12.14 0.01 -22.86
CA VAL A 19 11.42 1.06 -22.11
C VAL A 19 9.94 0.69 -21.97
N GLU A 20 9.32 0.19 -23.04
CA GLU A 20 7.90 -0.18 -23.06
C GLU A 20 7.62 -1.40 -22.16
N ILE A 21 8.44 -2.45 -22.26
CA ILE A 21 8.33 -3.65 -21.42
C ILE A 21 8.49 -3.29 -19.94
N ASN A 22 9.48 -2.47 -19.59
CA ASN A 22 9.72 -2.06 -18.22
C ASN A 22 8.58 -1.20 -17.66
N ARG A 23 8.01 -0.31 -18.49
CA ARG A 23 6.84 0.50 -18.11
C ARG A 23 5.63 -0.38 -17.82
N TYR A 24 5.34 -1.37 -18.68
CA TYR A 24 4.27 -2.33 -18.45
C TYR A 24 4.48 -3.15 -17.17
N ALA A 25 5.71 -3.66 -16.96
CA ALA A 25 6.05 -4.41 -15.75
C ALA A 25 5.92 -3.55 -14.48
N LEU A 26 6.33 -2.28 -14.55
CA LEU A 26 6.19 -1.32 -13.45
C LEU A 26 4.72 -1.04 -13.12
N MET A 27 3.88 -0.77 -14.13
CA MET A 27 2.44 -0.57 -13.91
C MET A 27 1.77 -1.79 -13.27
N ARG A 28 2.11 -2.99 -13.74
CA ARG A 28 1.59 -4.22 -13.14
C ARG A 28 2.03 -4.37 -11.69
N LEU A 29 3.28 -4.05 -11.38
CA LEU A 29 3.79 -4.08 -10.01
C LEU A 29 3.06 -3.08 -9.11
N ILE A 30 2.87 -1.84 -9.58
CA ILE A 30 2.15 -0.80 -8.83
C ILE A 30 0.72 -1.24 -8.52
N ASN A 31 -0.03 -1.70 -9.53
CA ASN A 31 -1.41 -2.15 -9.35
C ASN A 31 -1.51 -3.35 -8.41
N THR A 32 -0.62 -4.34 -8.56
CA THR A 32 -0.58 -5.51 -7.65
C THR A 32 -0.25 -5.09 -6.22
N THR A 33 0.64 -4.12 -6.04
CA THR A 33 1.01 -3.61 -4.71
C THR A 33 -0.13 -2.81 -4.07
N LYS A 34 -0.91 -2.07 -4.87
CA LYS A 34 -2.10 -1.35 -4.42
C LYS A 34 -3.18 -2.32 -3.93
N ASP A 35 -3.45 -3.39 -4.70
CA ASP A 35 -4.41 -4.43 -4.29
C ASP A 35 -3.98 -5.12 -2.99
N LEU A 36 -2.69 -5.46 -2.87
CA LEU A 36 -2.12 -6.00 -1.63
C LEU A 36 -2.30 -5.04 -0.45
N GLY A 37 -1.99 -3.75 -0.63
CA GLY A 37 -2.11 -2.75 0.42
C GLY A 37 -3.56 -2.53 0.86
N GLU A 38 -4.52 -2.57 -0.07
CA GLU A 38 -5.94 -2.48 0.24
C GLU A 38 -6.42 -3.70 1.03
N GLY A 39 -6.00 -4.91 0.63
CA GLY A 39 -6.28 -6.16 1.35
C GLY A 39 -5.74 -6.12 2.79
N ILE A 40 -4.47 -5.74 2.97
CA ILE A 40 -3.86 -5.60 4.30
C ILE A 40 -4.62 -4.57 5.16
N LYS A 41 -5.03 -3.43 4.57
CA LYS A 41 -5.79 -2.40 5.27
C LYS A 41 -7.12 -2.96 5.81
N GLN A 42 -7.83 -3.72 4.97
CA GLN A 42 -9.12 -4.34 5.34
C GLN A 42 -8.94 -5.38 6.45
N GLU A 43 -7.97 -6.30 6.31
CA GLU A 43 -7.69 -7.31 7.33
C GLU A 43 -7.30 -6.69 8.67
N LEU A 44 -6.42 -5.68 8.66
CA LEU A 44 -6.03 -4.98 9.89
C LEU A 44 -7.20 -4.28 10.56
N ASN A 45 -8.10 -3.65 9.80
CA ASN A 45 -9.29 -3.03 10.38
C ASN A 45 -10.20 -4.06 11.05
N ALA A 46 -10.46 -5.20 10.39
CA ALA A 46 -11.23 -6.28 10.99
C ALA A 46 -10.56 -6.85 12.25
N MET A 47 -9.24 -7.05 12.25
CA MET A 47 -8.50 -7.49 13.44
C MET A 47 -8.60 -6.46 14.58
N ARG A 48 -8.50 -5.17 14.29
CA ARG A 48 -8.64 -4.11 15.29
C ARG A 48 -10.02 -4.15 15.94
N ASP A 49 -11.08 -4.30 15.16
CA ASP A 49 -12.45 -4.38 15.66
C ASP A 49 -12.62 -5.60 16.57
N MET A 50 -12.10 -6.76 16.16
CA MET A 50 -12.10 -7.98 16.97
C MET A 50 -11.31 -7.81 18.28
N VAL A 51 -10.13 -7.18 18.23
CA VAL A 51 -9.32 -6.92 19.43
C VAL A 51 -10.05 -5.99 20.41
N LEU A 52 -10.71 -4.94 19.91
CA LEU A 52 -11.49 -4.02 20.75
C LEU A 52 -12.71 -4.70 21.36
N GLN A 53 -13.43 -5.54 20.60
CA GLN A 53 -14.55 -6.34 21.11
C GLN A 53 -14.08 -7.34 22.17
N ASN A 54 -12.98 -8.07 21.91
CA ASN A 54 -12.39 -8.99 22.87
C ASN A 54 -11.96 -8.26 24.15
N ARG A 55 -11.37 -7.07 24.01
CA ARG A 55 -10.95 -6.25 25.14
C ARG A 55 -12.13 -5.84 26.01
N LEU A 56 -13.26 -5.44 25.41
CA LEU A 56 -14.48 -5.11 26.14
C LEU A 56 -14.99 -6.30 26.97
N VAL A 57 -15.04 -7.49 26.37
CA VAL A 57 -15.46 -8.73 27.06
C VAL A 57 -14.50 -9.06 28.20
N LEU A 58 -13.20 -8.99 27.97
CA LEU A 58 -12.20 -9.29 29.01
C LEU A 58 -12.23 -8.27 30.15
N ASP A 59 -12.45 -6.99 29.87
CA ASP A 59 -12.61 -5.96 30.91
C ASP A 59 -13.85 -6.22 31.76
N GLN A 60 -14.96 -6.67 31.15
CA GLN A 60 -16.15 -7.07 31.89
C GLN A 60 -15.88 -8.30 32.79
N MET A 61 -15.18 -9.31 32.27
CA MET A 61 -14.82 -10.50 33.05
C MET A 61 -13.87 -10.18 34.20
N ALA A 62 -12.93 -9.25 33.98
CA ALA A 62 -11.95 -8.82 34.97
C ALA A 62 -12.42 -7.65 35.84
N ALA A 63 -13.69 -7.23 35.75
CA ALA A 63 -14.20 -6.03 36.42
C ALA A 63 -13.96 -6.04 37.94
N ALA A 64 -14.16 -7.19 38.60
CA ALA A 64 -13.89 -7.36 40.04
C ALA A 64 -12.41 -7.16 40.42
N SER A 65 -11.49 -7.42 39.49
CA SER A 65 -10.05 -7.24 39.65
C SER A 65 -9.56 -5.88 39.14
N GLY A 66 -10.47 -4.97 38.77
CA GLY A 66 -10.15 -3.65 38.22
C GLY A 66 -9.92 -3.62 36.71
N GLY A 67 -10.47 -4.61 35.98
CA GLY A 67 -10.34 -4.75 34.54
C GLY A 67 -8.96 -5.27 34.12
N VAL A 68 -8.80 -5.53 32.82
CA VAL A 68 -7.54 -6.02 32.27
C VAL A 68 -6.44 -4.97 32.40
N CYS A 69 -6.80 -3.69 32.61
CA CYS A 69 -5.81 -2.64 32.77
C CYS A 69 -5.04 -2.67 34.08
N LYS A 70 -5.74 -2.93 35.18
CA LYS A 70 -5.11 -3.12 36.47
C LYS A 70 -4.22 -4.37 36.48
N MET A 71 -4.57 -5.38 35.67
CA MET A 71 -3.77 -6.60 35.51
C MET A 71 -2.51 -6.40 34.66
N ILE A 72 -2.59 -5.66 33.54
CA ILE A 72 -1.45 -5.43 32.62
C ILE A 72 -0.49 -4.35 33.17
N GLY A 73 -1.02 -3.31 33.81
CA GLY A 73 -0.21 -2.20 34.31
C GLY A 73 0.12 -1.16 33.23
N THR A 74 1.37 -0.70 33.18
CA THR A 74 1.78 0.53 32.47
C THR A 74 1.65 0.47 30.94
N THR A 75 1.60 -0.72 30.34
CA THR A 75 1.47 -0.92 28.89
C THR A 75 0.02 -1.10 28.43
N CYS A 76 -0.93 -1.09 29.36
CA CYS A 76 -2.35 -1.25 29.08
C CYS A 76 -2.95 -0.06 28.30
N CYS A 77 -4.07 -0.32 27.58
CA CYS A 77 -4.87 0.71 26.92
C CYS A 77 -4.04 1.50 25.90
N THR A 78 -3.06 0.83 25.31
CA THR A 78 -2.34 1.36 24.15
C THR A 78 -3.37 1.67 23.08
N PHE A 79 -3.36 2.91 22.62
CA PHE A 79 -4.27 3.37 21.58
C PHE A 79 -4.09 2.53 20.31
N ILE A 80 -5.18 1.95 19.83
CA ILE A 80 -5.23 1.28 18.54
C ILE A 80 -5.74 2.31 17.53
N PRO A 81 -4.87 2.87 16.67
CA PRO A 81 -5.31 3.84 15.69
C PRO A 81 -6.31 3.20 14.72
N HIS A 82 -7.51 3.76 14.64
CA HIS A 82 -8.50 3.41 13.63
C HIS A 82 -8.29 4.32 12.41
N GLY A 83 -8.30 3.74 11.21
CA GLY A 83 -7.79 4.37 9.99
C GLY A 83 -8.58 5.56 9.43
N GLY A 84 -9.42 6.22 10.22
CA GLY A 84 -10.31 7.30 9.78
C GLY A 84 -9.91 8.73 10.17
N GLY A 85 -9.10 8.93 11.22
CA GLY A 85 -8.79 10.28 11.75
C GLY A 85 -7.47 10.86 11.25
N ASP A 86 -6.43 10.02 11.22
CA ASP A 86 -5.13 10.33 10.66
C ASP A 86 -4.95 9.31 9.54
N ALA A 87 -4.68 9.74 8.30
CA ALA A 87 -4.45 8.81 7.20
C ALA A 87 -3.31 7.87 7.60
N GLY A 88 -3.65 6.67 8.08
CA GLY A 88 -2.68 5.73 8.59
C GLY A 88 -1.62 5.45 7.51
N ALA A 89 -0.42 5.02 7.91
CA ALA A 89 0.69 4.83 6.99
C ALA A 89 0.32 4.04 5.72
N ILE A 90 -0.59 3.06 5.84
CA ILE A 90 -1.11 2.28 4.70
C ILE A 90 -1.97 3.14 3.77
N THR A 91 -2.90 3.94 4.29
CA THR A 91 -3.74 4.84 3.47
C THR A 91 -2.87 5.87 2.73
N ALA A 92 -1.88 6.45 3.41
CA ALA A 92 -0.94 7.37 2.78
C ALA A 92 -0.10 6.68 1.68
N ALA A 93 0.37 5.46 1.92
CA ALA A 93 1.10 4.69 0.91
C ALA A 93 0.21 4.34 -0.31
N LEU A 94 -1.06 3.98 -0.09
CA LEU A 94 -2.01 3.71 -1.17
C LEU A 94 -2.32 4.95 -2.01
N HIS A 95 -2.38 6.13 -1.39
CA HIS A 95 -2.49 7.39 -2.09
C HIS A 95 -1.29 7.63 -3.00
N ASN A 96 -0.07 7.52 -2.45
CA ASN A 96 1.17 7.72 -3.21
C ASN A 96 1.32 6.71 -4.35
N LEU A 97 0.90 5.45 -4.15
CA LEU A 97 0.87 4.44 -5.23
C LEU A 97 -0.12 4.80 -6.33
N THR A 98 -1.24 5.43 -5.99
CA THR A 98 -2.22 5.90 -6.97
C THR A 98 -1.66 7.06 -7.79
N GLU A 99 -1.03 8.05 -7.15
CA GLU A 99 -0.34 9.14 -7.86
C GLU A 99 0.78 8.62 -8.78
N LEU A 100 1.52 7.59 -8.32
CA LEU A 100 2.57 6.97 -9.14
C LEU A 100 2.00 6.23 -10.35
N ALA A 101 0.87 5.53 -10.20
CA ALA A 101 0.18 4.89 -11.31
C ALA A 101 -0.24 5.93 -12.36
N ASP A 102 -0.90 7.00 -11.93
CA ASP A 102 -1.34 8.10 -12.80
C ASP A 102 -0.16 8.74 -13.53
N TYR A 103 0.97 8.94 -12.85
CA TYR A 103 2.18 9.46 -13.45
C TYR A 103 2.71 8.55 -14.57
N VAL A 104 2.81 7.25 -14.32
CA VAL A 104 3.37 6.29 -15.29
C VAL A 104 2.43 6.12 -16.50
N GLU A 105 1.11 6.17 -16.30
CA GLU A 105 0.12 6.17 -17.39
C GLU A 105 0.17 7.46 -18.22
N SER A 106 0.27 8.63 -17.59
CA SER A 106 0.30 9.92 -18.31
C SER A 106 1.47 10.06 -19.30
N LYS A 107 2.57 9.32 -19.07
CA LYS A 107 3.73 9.28 -19.97
C LYS A 107 3.48 8.47 -21.25
N GLU A 108 2.40 7.69 -21.33
CA GLU A 108 1.93 7.11 -22.60
C GLU A 108 1.26 8.16 -23.48
N SER A 109 0.43 9.03 -22.89
CA SER A 109 -0.41 10.00 -23.62
C SER A 109 0.38 11.14 -24.25
N ASN A 110 1.57 11.46 -23.72
CA ASN A 110 2.45 12.51 -24.25
C ASN A 110 3.29 12.04 -25.46
N LYS A 111 2.91 10.91 -26.07
CA LYS A 111 3.52 10.28 -27.24
C LYS A 111 2.68 10.47 -28.52
N ASN A 112 1.53 11.14 -28.42
CA ASN A 112 0.65 11.51 -29.53
C ASN A 112 0.80 13.00 -29.88
#